data_AF-A0A1F9ZA48-F1
#
_entry.id   AF-A0A1F9ZA48-F1
#
_cell.length_a   1.000
_cell.length_b   1.000
_cell.length_c   1.000
_cell.angle_alpha   90.00
_cell.angle_beta   90.00
_cell.angle_gamma   90.00
#
_symmetry.space_group_name_H-M   'P 1'
#
loop_
_entity.id
_entity.type
_entity.pdbx_description
1 polymer ?
#
loop_
_entity_poly.entity_id
_entity_poly.type
_entity_poly.pdbx_seq_one_letter_code
_entity_poly.pdbx_strand_id
1 'polypeptide(L)'
;MEPSGLVALTKGSRYRIESMETRERTKVSKGVFRGYAAIGPDDAIVLELDDSHQELKGKLRLIPVHVVLSVDVLEHLHEEAPKADKPHTMYG
;
A
#
# COMPACT_ATOMS: atom_id res chain seq x y z
N MET A 1 20.66 4.16 -11.01
CA MET A 1 19.40 3.58 -11.53
C MET A 1 18.41 4.73 -11.63
N GLU A 2 18.01 5.08 -12.86
CA GLU A 2 16.94 6.05 -13.12
C GLU A 2 15.63 5.52 -12.50
N PRO A 3 14.95 6.24 -11.60
CA PRO A 3 13.64 5.83 -11.13
C PRO A 3 12.60 6.26 -12.17
N SER A 4 12.59 5.61 -13.34
CA SER A 4 11.62 5.89 -14.41
C SER A 4 10.32 5.10 -14.26
N GLY A 5 9.91 4.80 -13.03
CA GLY A 5 8.62 4.18 -12.74
C GLY A 5 8.00 4.87 -11.54
N LEU A 6 6.75 5.33 -11.67
CA LEU A 6 5.93 5.73 -10.54
C LEU A 6 5.94 4.57 -9.52
N VAL A 7 6.61 4.76 -8.38
CA VAL A 7 6.58 3.79 -7.29
C VAL A 7 5.23 3.93 -6.60
N ALA A 8 4.29 3.09 -7.01
CA ALA A 8 2.95 3.01 -6.45
C ALA A 8 2.84 1.81 -5.50
N LEU A 9 1.95 1.91 -4.51
CA LEU A 9 1.58 0.76 -3.70
C LEU A 9 0.90 -0.29 -4.60
N THR A 10 1.50 -1.47 -4.65
CA THR A 10 1.12 -2.57 -5.52
C THR A 10 0.39 -3.62 -4.70
N LYS A 11 -0.82 -4.02 -5.12
CA LYS A 11 -1.60 -5.00 -4.37
C LYS A 11 -0.86 -6.33 -4.32
N GLY A 12 -0.82 -6.94 -3.14
CA GLY A 12 -0.06 -8.18 -2.92
C GLY A 12 1.40 -7.98 -2.52
N SER A 13 1.99 -6.79 -2.74
CA SER A 13 3.34 -6.48 -2.27
C SER A 13 3.38 -6.34 -0.75
N ARG A 14 4.54 -6.60 -0.15
CA ARG A 14 4.75 -6.49 1.30
C ARG A 14 5.38 -5.17 1.68
N TYR A 15 4.82 -4.54 2.70
CA TYR A 15 5.24 -3.23 3.18
C TYR A 15 5.41 -3.22 4.70
N ARG A 16 6.31 -2.35 5.16
CA ARG A 16 6.39 -1.89 6.55
C ARG A 16 5.89 -0.45 6.56
N ILE A 17 4.80 -0.21 7.28
CA ILE A 17 4.21 1.12 7.44
C ILE A 17 4.43 1.58 8.87
N GLU A 18 5.00 2.75 9.03
CA GLU A 18 5.09 3.44 10.31
C GLU A 18 4.02 4.53 10.35
N SER A 19 3.13 4.45 11.35
CA SER A 19 2.01 5.37 11.52
C SER A 19 2.04 6.01 12.91
N MET A 20 1.56 7.23 13.02
CA MET A 20 1.41 7.92 14.30
C MET A 20 0.23 7.31 15.10
N GLU A 21 0.49 6.75 16.28
CA GLU A 21 -0.55 6.25 17.20
C GLU A 21 -0.93 7.34 18.21
N THR A 22 0.07 8.03 18.76
CA THR A 22 -0.07 9.26 19.54
C THR A 22 1.00 10.26 19.12
N ARG A 23 0.97 11.50 19.61
CA ARG A 23 2.00 12.50 19.30
C ARG A 23 3.44 12.05 19.60
N GLU A 24 3.60 11.16 20.58
CA GLU A 24 4.91 10.70 21.07
C GLU A 24 5.19 9.22 20.74
N ARG A 25 4.23 8.51 20.11
CA ARG A 25 4.35 7.07 19.84
C ARG A 25 3.96 6.74 18.42
N THR A 26 4.84 6.00 17.76
CA THR A 26 4.58 5.41 16.44
C THR A 26 4.17 3.95 16.59
N LYS A 27 3.49 3.45 15.55
CA LYS A 27 3.08 2.06 15.41
C LYS A 27 3.60 1.53 14.09
N VAL A 28 4.31 0.41 14.16
CA VAL A 28 4.82 -0.29 12.98
C VAL A 28 3.83 -1.40 12.61
N SER A 29 3.34 -1.36 11.37
CA SER A 29 2.50 -2.40 10.78
C SER A 29 3.24 -3.04 9.63
N LYS A 30 3.29 -4.37 9.58
CA LYS A 30 3.94 -5.14 8.53
C LYS A 30 2.94 -6.12 7.95
N GLY A 31 2.93 -6.23 6.64
CA GLY A 31 1.91 -7.01 5.98
C GLY A 31 1.82 -6.83 4.48
N VAL A 32 0.76 -7.40 3.92
CA VAL A 32 0.46 -7.37 2.49
C VAL A 32 -0.50 -6.22 2.20
N PHE A 33 -0.17 -5.36 1.23
CA PHE A 33 -1.07 -4.30 0.80
C PHE A 33 -2.26 -4.90 0.03
N ARG A 34 -3.47 -4.62 0.50
CA ARG A 34 -4.72 -5.11 -0.12
C ARG A 34 -5.48 -4.03 -0.90
N GLY A 35 -5.12 -2.76 -0.72
CA GLY A 35 -5.71 -1.63 -1.43
C GLY A 35 -5.99 -0.44 -0.52
N TYR A 36 -6.87 0.42 -0.98
CA TYR A 36 -7.36 1.57 -0.23
C TYR A 36 -8.82 1.36 0.18
N ALA A 37 -9.21 1.95 1.31
CA ALA A 37 -10.58 1.99 1.80
C ALA A 37 -10.89 3.37 2.38
N ALA A 38 -12.17 3.74 2.41
CA ALA A 38 -12.61 4.97 3.06
C ALA A 38 -12.97 4.72 4.54
N ILE A 39 -12.55 5.62 5.42
CA ILE A 39 -12.99 5.72 6.81
C ILE A 39 -13.68 7.08 6.98
N GLY A 40 -14.99 7.11 6.74
CA GLY A 40 -15.73 8.38 6.71
C GLY A 40 -15.19 9.28 5.58
N PRO A 41 -14.72 10.51 5.86
CA PRO A 41 -14.14 11.39 4.85
C PRO A 41 -12.67 11.10 4.51
N ASP A 42 -11.99 10.24 5.27
CA ASP A 42 -10.56 9.97 5.12
C ASP A 42 -10.30 8.71 4.28
N ASP A 43 -9.23 8.75 3.48
CA ASP A 43 -8.68 7.55 2.83
C ASP A 43 -7.76 6.79 3.78
N ALA A 44 -7.76 5.47 3.68
CA ALA A 44 -6.93 4.57 4.46
C ALA A 44 -6.27 3.50 3.60
N ILE A 45 -5.04 3.15 3.98
CA ILE A 45 -4.31 2.00 3.47
C ILE A 45 -4.83 0.74 4.16
N VAL A 46 -5.18 -0.27 3.38
CA VAL A 46 -5.59 -1.58 3.89
C VAL A 46 -4.39 -2.52 3.84
N LEU A 47 -3.92 -2.93 5.01
CA LEU A 47 -2.81 -3.85 5.18
C LEU A 47 -3.30 -5.13 5.86
N GLU A 48 -3.07 -6.29 5.25
CA GLU A 48 -3.25 -7.57 5.93
C GLU A 48 -2.02 -7.89 6.76
N LEU A 49 -2.19 -7.98 8.08
CA LEU A 49 -1.08 -8.11 9.03
C LEU A 49 -0.42 -9.49 8.94
N ASP A 50 0.90 -9.48 8.89
CA ASP A 50 1.71 -10.70 8.88
C ASP A 50 1.87 -11.33 10.28
N ASP A 51 2.68 -12.39 10.33
CA ASP A 51 2.95 -13.20 11.52
C ASP A 51 3.60 -12.40 12.67
N SER A 52 4.16 -11.21 12.40
CA SER A 52 4.74 -10.37 13.45
C SER A 52 3.70 -9.74 14.37
N HIS A 53 2.40 -9.83 14.05
CA HIS A 53 1.31 -9.20 14.81
C HIS A 53 0.53 -10.16 15.71
N GLN A 54 1.07 -11.37 15.98
CA GLN A 54 0.52 -12.34 16.94
C GLN A 54 -0.98 -12.62 16.71
N GLU A 55 -1.85 -12.28 17.67
CA GLU A 55 -3.31 -12.49 17.60
C GLU A 55 -4.00 -11.73 16.47
N LEU A 56 -3.34 -10.70 15.93
CA LEU A 56 -3.85 -9.89 14.82
C LEU A 56 -3.37 -10.40 13.46
N LYS A 57 -2.61 -11.50 13.40
CA LYS A 57 -2.20 -12.14 12.15
C LYS A 57 -3.42 -12.40 11.25
N GLY A 58 -3.29 -12.05 9.96
CA GLY A 58 -4.33 -12.23 8.95
C GLY A 58 -5.51 -11.25 9.07
N LYS A 59 -5.50 -10.35 10.06
CA LYS A 59 -6.51 -9.28 10.15
C LYS A 59 -6.14 -8.14 9.21
N LEU A 60 -7.18 -7.46 8.70
CA LEU A 60 -7.02 -6.23 7.96
C LEU A 60 -6.89 -5.07 8.94
N ARG A 61 -5.82 -4.29 8.78
CA ARG A 61 -5.64 -3.01 9.45
C ARG A 61 -5.86 -1.89 8.43
N LEU A 62 -6.79 -1.01 8.73
CA LEU A 62 -6.98 0.23 8.00
C LEU A 62 -6.15 1.31 8.69
N ILE A 63 -5.25 1.95 7.95
CA ILE A 63 -4.36 3.02 8.43
C ILE A 63 -4.72 4.29 7.67
N PRO A 64 -5.32 5.32 8.31
CA PRO A 64 -5.60 6.59 7.64
C PRO A 64 -4.33 7.14 7.00
N VAL A 65 -4.42 7.59 5.75
CA VAL A 65 -3.25 8.07 5.00
C VAL A 65 -2.59 9.26 5.70
N HIS A 66 -3.39 10.15 6.30
CA HIS A 66 -2.90 11.34 6.97
C HIS A 66 -2.07 11.07 8.25
N VAL A 67 -2.07 9.85 8.80
CA VAL A 67 -1.23 9.47 9.96
C VAL A 67 0.04 8.70 9.58
N VAL A 68 0.26 8.43 8.29
CA VAL A 68 1.43 7.67 7.83
C VAL A 68 2.67 8.55 7.90
N LEU A 69 3.71 8.05 8.56
CA LEU A 69 5.00 8.71 8.71
C LEU A 69 6.01 8.21 7.66
N SER A 70 6.03 6.91 7.42
CA SER A 70 6.89 6.29 6.40
C SER A 70 6.30 4.98 5.89
N VAL A 71 6.69 4.62 4.67
CA VAL A 71 6.33 3.36 4.02
C VAL A 71 7.58 2.77 3.38
N ASP A 72 8.04 1.64 3.91
CA ASP A 72 9.16 0.89 3.35
C ASP A 72 8.63 -0.29 2.53
N VAL A 73 9.18 -0.45 1.32
CA VAL A 73 8.89 -1.61 0.46
C VAL A 73 9.77 -2.77 0.90
N LEU A 74 9.15 -3.85 1.40
CA LEU A 74 9.89 -5.05 1.82
C LEU A 74 10.02 -6.05 0.66
N GLU A 75 8.95 -6.21 -0.10
CA GLU A 75 8.92 -7.08 -1.27
C GLU A 75 7.95 -6.48 -2.30
N HIS A 76 8.45 -6.25 -3.50
CA HIS A 76 7.65 -5.73 -4.60
C HIS A 76 7.29 -6.89 -5.53
N LEU A 77 6.00 -7.22 -5.60
CA LEU A 77 5.48 -8.03 -6.71
C LEU A 77 5.50 -7.15 -7.96
N HIS A 78 6.17 -7.61 -9.01
CA HIS A 78 6.21 -6.88 -10.27
C HIS A 78 4.79 -6.89 -10.87
N GLU A 79 4.08 -5.77 -10.81
CA GLU A 79 2.94 -5.59 -11.70
C GLU A 79 3.52 -5.37 -13.10
N GLU A 80 3.24 -6.29 -14.03
CA GLU A 80 3.49 -6.02 -15.46
C GLU A 80 2.77 -4.72 -15.81
N ALA A 81 3.53 -3.70 -16.21
CA ALA A 81 2.99 -2.40 -16.59
C ALA A 81 1.81 -2.60 -17.57
N PRO A 82 0.69 -1.89 -17.41
CA PRO A 82 -0.42 -2.00 -18.34
C PRO A 82 0.10 -1.66 -19.73
N LYS A 83 0.03 -2.62 -20.66
CA LYS A 83 0.34 -2.37 -22.07
C LYS A 83 -0.54 -1.20 -22.51
N ALA A 84 0.09 -0.11 -22.93
CA ALA A 84 -0.61 1.00 -23.55
C ALA A 84 -1.46 0.47 -24.70
N ASP A 85 -2.77 0.57 -24.57
CA ASP A 85 -3.69 0.31 -25.68
C ASP A 85 -3.34 1.28 -26.80
N LYS A 86 -2.88 0.73 -27.92
CA LYS A 86 -2.63 1.53 -29.13
C LYS A 86 -3.96 2.13 -29.57
N PRO A 87 -4.03 3.43 -29.90
CA PRO A 87 -5.24 4.01 -30.45
C PRO A 87 -5.59 3.33 -31.77
N HIS A 88 -6.74 2.67 -31.80
CA HIS A 88 -7.32 2.11 -33.01
C HIS A 88 -7.58 3.26 -33.98
N THR A 89 -6.83 3.33 -35.08
CA THR A 89 -7.09 4.26 -36.17
C THR A 89 -8.36 3.76 -36.87
N MET A 90 -9.50 4.42 -36.66
CA MET A 90 -10.68 4.27 -37.51
C MET A 90 -10.55 5.28 -38.64
N TYR A 91 -10.18 4.80 -39.84
CA TYR A 91 -10.60 5.44 -41.08
C TYR A 91 -11.95 4.86 -41.45
N GLY A 92 -12.95 5.73 -41.57
CA GLY A 92 -14.31 5.47 -42.05
C GLY A 92 -14.98 6.78 -42.37
#